data_AF-A0A7X1IUD7-F1
#
_entry.id   AF-A0A7X1IUD7-F1
#
_cell.length_a   1.000
_cell.length_b   1.000
_cell.length_c   1.000
_cell.angle_alpha   90.00
_cell.angle_beta   90.00
_cell.angle_gamma   90.00
#
_symmetry.space_group_name_H-M   'P 1'
#
loop_
_entity.id
_entity.type
_entity.pdbx_description
1 polymer ?
#
loop_
_entity_poly.entity_id
_entity_poly.type
_entity_poly.pdbx_seq_one_letter_code
_entity_poly.pdbx_strand_id
1 'polypeptide(L)'
;MTRAALHQALSPDGQTRLVFFQRTDGAISCIAEKFWIDDVPECNYHAEYWAAFTDNGSIFDSLETAIRELRVEYPWLAAVKAKDD
;
A
#
# COMPACT_ATOMS: atom_id res chain seq x y z
N MET A 1 9.94 6.46 -15.23
CA MET A 1 10.68 5.43 -14.47
C MET A 1 9.72 4.83 -13.46
N THR A 2 9.39 3.55 -13.59
CA THR A 2 8.47 2.85 -12.70
C THR A 2 9.18 2.64 -11.36
N ARG A 3 8.71 3.30 -10.29
CA ARG A 3 9.25 3.07 -8.93
C ARG A 3 8.96 1.62 -8.56
N ALA A 4 9.99 0.85 -8.22
CA ALA A 4 9.80 -0.53 -7.79
C ALA A 4 9.12 -0.55 -6.41
N ALA A 5 8.01 -1.27 -6.29
CA ALA A 5 7.36 -1.49 -5.01
C ALA A 5 8.22 -2.43 -4.15
N LEU A 6 8.52 -2.01 -2.92
CA LEU A 6 9.23 -2.82 -1.93
C LEU A 6 8.31 -3.81 -1.23
N HIS A 7 7.10 -3.36 -0.91
CA HIS A 7 6.11 -4.14 -0.20
C HIS A 7 4.70 -3.70 -0.63
N GLN A 8 3.78 -4.65 -0.61
CA GLN A 8 2.37 -4.40 -0.89
C GLN A 8 1.52 -5.18 0.11
N ALA A 9 0.47 -4.55 0.60
CA ALA A 9 -0.51 -5.18 1.47
C ALA A 9 -1.92 -4.83 1.00
N LEU A 10 -2.78 -5.85 0.93
CA LEU A 10 -4.18 -5.71 0.58
C LEU A 10 -5.03 -5.92 1.83
N SER A 11 -6.02 -5.07 2.04
CA SER A 11 -6.98 -5.22 3.13
C SER A 11 -7.79 -6.52 2.98
N PRO A 12 -8.29 -7.10 4.08
CA PRO A 12 -9.06 -8.35 4.01
C PRO A 12 -10.33 -8.28 3.14
N ASP A 13 -10.93 -7.09 3.03
CA ASP A 13 -12.09 -6.82 2.19
C ASP A 13 -11.73 -6.54 0.71
N GLY A 14 -10.44 -6.50 0.38
CA GLY A 14 -9.95 -6.20 -0.96
C GLY A 14 -10.15 -4.76 -1.42
N GLN A 15 -10.61 -3.85 -0.54
CA GLN A 15 -10.97 -2.48 -0.90
C GLN A 15 -9.85 -1.46 -0.69
N THR A 16 -8.76 -1.80 -0.03
CA THR A 16 -7.60 -0.93 0.16
C THR A 16 -6.29 -1.66 -0.10
N ARG A 17 -5.46 -1.14 -1.01
CA ARG A 17 -4.07 -1.60 -1.20
C ARG A 17 -3.10 -0.54 -0.73
N LEU A 18 -2.18 -0.93 0.16
CA LEU A 18 -1.03 -0.10 0.53
C LEU A 18 0.18 -0.55 -0.30
N VAL A 19 0.84 0.40 -0.95
CA VAL A 19 2.05 0.15 -1.73
C VAL A 19 3.18 0.99 -1.18
N PHE A 20 4.26 0.33 -0.77
CA PHE A 20 5.46 0.94 -0.23
C PHE A 20 6.54 0.96 -1.30
N PHE A 21 7.23 2.09 -1.46
CA PHE A 21 8.32 2.23 -2.41
C PHE A 21 9.46 3.02 -1.82
N GLN A 22 10.69 2.66 -2.24
CA GLN A 22 11.86 3.46 -1.95
C GLN A 22 11.87 4.69 -2.86
N ARG A 23 12.09 5.84 -2.25
CA ARG A 23 12.35 7.10 -2.93
C ARG A 23 13.82 7.17 -3.35
N THR A 24 14.16 8.12 -4.22
CA THR A 24 15.54 8.35 -4.68
C THR A 24 16.46 8.86 -3.57
N ASP A 25 15.91 9.45 -2.52
CA ASP A 25 16.62 9.90 -1.31
C ASP A 25 16.83 8.77 -0.28
N GLY A 26 16.45 7.53 -0.62
CA GLY A 26 16.57 6.35 0.24
C GLY A 26 15.42 6.16 1.22
N ALA A 27 14.58 7.18 1.44
CA ALA A 27 13.45 7.10 2.35
C ALA A 27 12.28 6.30 1.76
N ILE A 28 11.36 5.89 2.62
CA ILE A 28 10.18 5.10 2.25
C ILE A 28 8.97 6.02 2.12
N SER A 29 8.21 5.84 1.04
CA SER A 29 6.88 6.43 0.89
C SER A 29 5.85 5.32 0.75
N CYS A 30 4.62 5.61 1.18
CA CYS A 30 3.48 4.73 1.03
C CYS A 30 2.38 5.45 0.23
N ILE A 31 1.70 4.72 -0.63
CA ILE A 31 0.44 5.15 -1.24
C ILE A 31 -0.67 4.20 -0.80
N ALA A 32 -1.87 4.75 -0.59
CA ALA A 32 -3.07 3.98 -0.34
C ALA A 32 -3.98 4.09 -1.57
N GLU A 33 -4.27 2.96 -2.18
CA GLU A 33 -5.21 2.86 -3.29
C GLU A 33 -6.52 2.31 -2.75
N LYS A 34 -7.64 2.98 -3.03
CA LYS A 34 -8.97 2.53 -2.64
C LYS A 34 -9.74 2.05 -3.86
N PHE A 35 -10.34 0.88 -3.73
CA PHE A 35 -11.18 0.27 -4.74
C PHE A 35 -12.64 0.53 -4.41
N TRP A 36 -13.35 1.21 -5.31
CA TRP A 36 -14.79 1.34 -5.23
C TRP A 36 -15.40 0.14 -5.95
N ILE A 37 -15.72 -0.91 -5.19
CA ILE A 37 -16.47 -2.06 -5.70
C ILE A 37 -17.96 -1.71 -5.58
N ASP A 38 -18.45 -0.79 -6.39
CA ASP A 38 -19.88 -0.47 -6.40
C ASP A 38 -20.71 -1.44 -7.25
N ASP A 39 -20.10 -2.39 -7.96
CA ASP A 39 -20.84 -3.43 -8.70
C ASP A 39 -20.24 -4.83 -8.53
N VAL A 40 -21.07 -5.73 -7.98
CA VAL A 40 -20.91 -7.20 -7.94
C VAL A 40 -20.74 -7.72 -9.39
N PRO A 41 -19.93 -8.77 -9.63
CA PRO A 41 -19.12 -8.86 -10.84
C PRO A 41 -19.88 -9.39 -12.05
N GLU A 42 -19.95 -8.60 -13.12
CA GLU A 42 -20.04 -9.16 -14.47
C GLU A 42 -18.66 -9.13 -15.12
N CYS A 43 -17.90 -10.20 -14.85
CA CYS A 43 -16.84 -10.74 -15.70
C CYS A 43 -15.68 -9.84 -16.16
N ASN A 44 -15.57 -8.59 -15.70
CA ASN A 44 -14.48 -7.69 -16.10
C ASN A 44 -13.83 -7.06 -14.87
N TYR A 45 -12.90 -7.83 -14.28
CA TYR A 45 -11.90 -7.36 -13.32
C TYR A 45 -10.88 -6.47 -14.06
N HIS A 46 -11.35 -5.42 -14.74
CA HIS A 46 -10.50 -4.52 -15.49
C HIS A 46 -9.88 -3.48 -14.57
N ALA A 47 -8.62 -3.18 -14.85
CA ALA A 47 -7.72 -2.32 -14.12
C ALA A 47 -8.12 -0.82 -14.15
N GLU A 48 -9.42 -0.50 -14.19
CA GLU A 48 -9.95 0.81 -14.60
C GLU A 48 -10.60 1.59 -13.45
N TYR A 49 -10.77 1.01 -12.25
CA TYR A 49 -11.38 1.68 -11.09
C TYR A 49 -10.39 1.97 -9.93
N TRP A 50 -9.16 2.35 -10.26
CA TRP A 50 -8.17 2.74 -9.26
C TRP A 50 -8.30 4.22 -8.94
N ALA A 51 -9.01 4.55 -7.86
CA ALA A 51 -8.82 5.85 -7.23
C ALA A 51 -7.57 5.78 -6.36
N ALA A 52 -6.41 6.08 -6.95
CA ALA A 52 -5.17 6.25 -6.21
C ALA A 52 -5.24 7.57 -5.43
N PHE A 53 -5.64 7.49 -4.16
CA PHE A 53 -5.56 8.63 -3.26
C PHE A 53 -4.13 8.74 -2.74
N THR A 54 -3.30 9.52 -3.41
CA THR A 54 -2.01 9.96 -2.88
C THR A 54 -2.26 11.04 -1.85
N ASP A 55 -2.46 10.69 -0.58
CA ASP A 55 -2.35 11.71 0.46
C ASP A 55 -1.85 11.23 1.83
N ASN A 56 -1.04 10.18 1.87
CA ASN A 56 -0.08 10.07 2.96
C ASN A 56 1.27 10.55 2.43
N GLY A 57 1.46 11.88 2.41
CA GLY A 57 2.75 12.55 2.20
C GLY A 57 3.82 12.23 3.25
N SER A 58 3.60 11.17 4.02
CA SER A 58 4.49 10.66 5.05
C SER A 58 5.70 10.00 4.40
N ILE A 59 6.87 10.44 4.86
CA ILE A 59 8.17 9.92 4.49
C ILE A 59 8.71 9.23 5.73
N PHE A 60 9.03 7.95 5.61
CA PHE A 60 9.55 7.13 6.71
C PHE A 60 11.02 6.81 6.48
N ASP A 61 11.76 6.65 7.56
CA ASP A 61 13.17 6.25 7.56
C ASP A 61 13.37 4.79 7.13
N SER A 62 12.41 3.91 7.41
CA SER A 62 12.47 2.49 7.10
C SER A 62 11.09 1.89 6.80
N LEU A 63 11.08 0.72 6.15
CA LEU A 63 9.85 -0.02 5.88
C LEU A 63 9.19 -0.51 7.18
N GLU A 64 10.00 -0.89 8.17
CA GLU A 64 9.51 -1.33 9.47
C GLU A 64 8.79 -0.18 10.19
N THR A 65 9.38 1.02 10.22
CA THR A 65 8.75 2.22 10.78
C THR A 65 7.45 2.54 10.04
N ALA A 66 7.48 2.53 8.70
CA ALA A 66 6.30 2.82 7.87
C ALA A 66 5.12 1.89 8.22
N ILE A 67 5.40 0.59 8.36
CA ILE A 67 4.39 -0.40 8.69
C ILE A 67 3.91 -0.25 10.13
N ARG A 68 4.82 -0.03 11.09
CA ARG A 68 4.47 0.19 12.49
C ARG A 68 3.53 1.38 12.66
N GLU A 69 3.82 2.51 12.00
CA GLU A 69 3.02 3.73 12.10
C GLU A 69 1.69 3.60 11.35
N LEU A 70 1.69 3.05 10.14
CA LEU A 70 0.46 2.87 9.37
C LEU A 70 -0.49 1.85 10.00
N ARG A 71 -0.03 0.97 10.89
CA ARG A 71 -0.93 0.07 11.65
C ARG A 71 -1.91 0.80 12.57
N VAL A 72 -1.65 2.07 12.90
CA VAL A 72 -2.63 2.90 13.64
C VAL A 72 -3.87 3.17 12.77
N GLU A 73 -3.67 3.43 11.48
CA GLU A 73 -4.75 3.70 10.51
C GLU A 73 -5.27 2.41 9.83
N TYR A 74 -4.38 1.43 9.64
CA TYR A 74 -4.63 0.15 8.97
C TYR A 74 -4.26 -1.03 9.87
N PRO A 75 -5.08 -1.37 10.89
CA PRO A 75 -4.74 -2.40 11.88
C PRO A 75 -4.51 -3.81 11.30
N TRP A 76 -5.07 -4.07 10.11
CA TRP A 76 -4.92 -5.31 9.36
C TRP A 76 -3.55 -5.47 8.69
N LEU A 77 -2.74 -4.41 8.64
CA LEU A 77 -1.40 -4.46 8.05
C LEU A 77 -0.50 -5.38 8.89
N ALA A 78 -0.10 -6.49 8.28
CA ALA A 78 0.78 -7.45 8.92
C ALA A 78 2.16 -6.83 9.19
N ALA A 79 2.77 -7.19 10.32
CA ALA A 79 4.17 -6.84 10.55
C ALA A 79 5.03 -7.49 9.45
N VAL A 80 5.92 -6.73 8.83
CA VAL A 80 6.96 -7.33 7.99
C VAL A 80 7.82 -8.19 8.91
N LYS A 81 7.76 -9.51 8.72
CA LYS A 81 8.82 -10.36 9.22
C LYS A 81 10.07 -9.95 8.46
N ALA A 82 11.10 -9.52 9.18
CA ALA A 82 12.44 -9.46 8.62
C ALA A 82 12.67 -10.80 7.91
N LYS A 83 13.01 -10.73 6.62
CA LYS A 83 13.53 -11.90 5.94
C LYS A 83 14.87 -12.17 6.63
N ASP A 84 14.89 -13.12 7.56
CA ASP A 84 16.14 -13.72 8.01
C ASP A 84 16.90 -14.17 6.76
N ASP A 85 18.18 -13.79 6.73
CA ASP A 85 19.18 -13.92 5.67
C ASP A 85 19.22 -15.30 5.00
#